data_AF-A0A928XYV7-F1
#
_entry.id   AF-A0A928XYV7-F1
#
_cell.length_a   1.000
_cell.length_b   1.000
_cell.length_c   1.000
_cell.angle_alpha   90.00
_cell.angle_beta   90.00
_cell.angle_gamma   90.00
#
_symmetry.space_group_name_H-M   'P 1'
#
loop_
_entity.id
_entity.type
_entity.pdbx_description
1 polymer ?
#
loop_
_entity_poly.entity_id
_entity_poly.type
_entity_poly.pdbx_seq_one_letter_code
_entity_poly.pdbx_strand_id
1 'polypeptide(L)'
;MQREVLDFLLFIKARRPQTRGIAHTPQICGGDACVAGTRIPVWSLEQTRRLGFSEERILSNYPTLQREDLAAAWEYVRANPEEIEKAIALNEED
;
A
#
# COMPACT_ATOMS: atom_id res chain seq x y z
N MET A 1 -16.52 14.24 4.31
CA MET A 1 -15.33 14.19 3.43
C MET A 1 -14.00 14.11 4.18
N GLN A 2 -13.69 14.93 5.20
CA GLN A 2 -12.41 14.79 5.94
C GLN A 2 -12.41 13.75 7.09
N ARG A 3 -13.57 13.20 7.47
CA ARG A 3 -13.70 12.23 8.57
C ARG A 3 -13.28 10.80 8.20
N GLU A 4 -13.54 10.36 6.97
CA GLU A 4 -13.20 9.00 6.50
C GLU A 4 -11.69 8.80 6.32
N VAL A 5 -10.99 9.85 5.87
CA VAL A 5 -9.52 9.85 5.73
C VAL A 5 -8.85 9.73 7.11
N LEU A 6 -9.43 10.33 8.16
CA LEU A 6 -8.87 10.31 9.50
C LEU A 6 -9.11 8.99 10.22
N ASP A 7 -10.28 8.37 10.03
CA ASP A 7 -10.57 7.02 10.54
C ASP A 7 -9.72 5.95 9.84
N PHE A 8 -9.48 6.11 8.53
CA PHE A 8 -8.53 5.30 7.78
C PHE A 8 -7.11 5.41 8.36
N LEU A 9 -6.64 6.64 8.64
CA LEU A 9 -5.34 6.90 9.28
C LEU A 9 -5.22 6.33 10.71
N LEU A 10 -6.31 6.34 11.47
CA LEU A 10 -6.33 5.81 12.85
C LEU A 10 -6.17 4.28 12.87
N PHE A 11 -6.69 3.59 11.86
CA PHE A 11 -6.59 2.15 11.69
C PHE A 11 -5.18 1.68 11.29
N ILE A 12 -4.40 2.50 10.57
CA ILE A 12 -2.98 2.23 10.23
C ILE A 12 -2.06 2.24 11.46
N LYS A 13 -2.51 2.78 12.60
CA LYS A 13 -1.70 2.89 13.82
C LYS A 13 -1.61 1.60 14.64
N ALA A 14 -2.28 0.51 14.21
CA ALA A 14 -2.28 -0.78 14.89
C ALA A 14 -0.96 -1.57 14.67
N ARG A 15 -0.37 -2.07 15.77
CA ARG A 15 1.01 -2.61 15.86
C ARG A 15 1.21 -4.03 15.26
N ARG A 16 2.47 -4.27 14.84
CA ARG A 16 3.05 -5.42 14.08
C ARG A 16 3.02 -6.81 14.74
N PRO A 17 3.23 -7.86 13.93
CA PRO A 17 4.41 -8.72 14.01
C PRO A 17 5.29 -8.64 12.74
N GLN A 18 6.59 -8.93 12.90
CA GLN A 18 7.63 -8.78 11.88
C GLN A 18 7.62 -9.94 10.88
N THR A 19 6.96 -9.76 9.74
CA THR A 19 7.27 -10.51 8.52
C THR A 19 7.68 -9.48 7.47
N ARG A 20 8.94 -9.49 7.05
CA ARG A 20 9.48 -8.54 6.06
C ARG A 20 9.13 -9.08 4.66
N GLY A 21 8.41 -8.32 3.82
CA GLY A 21 8.02 -8.73 2.47
C GLY A 21 6.67 -8.17 2.00
N ILE A 22 6.11 -8.72 0.93
CA ILE A 22 4.71 -8.51 0.52
C ILE A 22 3.88 -9.70 1.01
N ALA A 23 2.80 -9.41 1.71
CA ALA A 23 1.88 -10.41 2.22
C ALA A 23 0.57 -10.36 1.45
N HIS A 24 0.16 -11.51 0.93
CA HIS A 24 -1.20 -11.72 0.44
C HIS A 24 -2.04 -12.23 1.60
N THR A 25 -3.01 -11.44 2.03
CA THR A 25 -3.96 -11.90 3.03
C THR A 25 -5.31 -12.07 2.35
N PRO A 26 -5.79 -13.30 2.09
CA PRO A 26 -7.01 -13.56 1.32
C PRO A 26 -8.28 -12.87 1.85
N GLN A 27 -8.27 -12.42 3.11
CA GLN A 27 -9.39 -11.76 3.78
C GLN A 27 -9.18 -10.24 4.00
N ILE A 28 -8.11 -9.64 3.47
CA ILE A 28 -7.82 -8.21 3.61
C ILE A 28 -7.67 -7.61 2.22
N CYS A 29 -8.31 -6.45 1.97
CA CYS A 29 -8.30 -5.76 0.67
C CYS A 29 -8.69 -6.66 -0.51
N GLY A 30 -9.70 -7.53 -0.35
CA GLY A 30 -10.15 -8.42 -1.43
C GLY A 30 -9.14 -9.50 -1.88
N GLY A 31 -8.00 -9.64 -1.19
CA GLY A 31 -6.89 -10.51 -1.59
C GLY A 31 -5.65 -9.77 -2.13
N ASP A 32 -5.68 -8.44 -2.18
CA ASP A 32 -4.61 -7.62 -2.73
C ASP A 32 -3.27 -7.76 -1.98
N ALA A 33 -2.19 -7.62 -2.74
CA ALA A 33 -0.83 -7.52 -2.22
C ALA A 33 -0.68 -6.32 -1.27
N CYS A 34 -0.35 -6.57 -0.01
CA CYS A 34 -0.08 -5.54 0.99
C CYS A 34 1.37 -5.60 1.49
N VAL A 35 1.94 -4.45 1.84
CA VAL A 35 3.24 -4.42 2.53
C VAL A 35 3.10 -5.16 3.85
N ALA A 36 3.94 -6.17 4.08
CA ALA A 36 3.76 -7.10 5.19
C ALA A 36 3.85 -6.39 6.54
N GLY A 37 2.96 -6.78 7.46
CA GLY A 37 2.80 -6.11 8.75
C GLY A 37 2.10 -4.75 8.66
N THR A 38 1.58 -4.38 7.49
CA THR A 38 0.72 -3.21 7.29
C THR A 38 -0.56 -3.61 6.57
N ARG A 39 -1.51 -2.68 6.52
CA ARG A 39 -2.68 -2.76 5.64
C ARG A 39 -2.58 -1.75 4.50
N ILE A 40 -1.36 -1.51 4.03
CA ILE A 40 -1.07 -0.58 2.94
C ILE A 40 -0.95 -1.42 1.66
N PRO A 41 -1.90 -1.30 0.73
CA PRO A 41 -1.84 -2.05 -0.52
C PRO A 41 -0.74 -1.52 -1.43
N VAL A 42 -0.07 -2.44 -2.13
CA VAL A 42 1.01 -2.11 -3.07
C VAL A 42 0.47 -1.28 -4.24
N TRP A 43 -0.74 -1.55 -4.70
CA TRP A 43 -1.37 -0.79 -5.79
C TRP A 43 -1.58 0.68 -5.43
N SER A 44 -1.89 1.00 -4.17
CA SER A 44 -2.10 2.38 -3.72
C SER A 44 -0.78 3.16 -3.66
N LEU A 45 0.32 2.49 -3.30
CA LEU A 45 1.66 3.05 -3.39
C LEU A 45 2.03 3.36 -4.85
N GLU A 46 1.77 2.42 -5.76
CA GLU A 46 2.03 2.63 -7.19
C GLU A 46 1.17 3.75 -7.78
N GLN A 47 -0.11 3.82 -7.42
CA GLN A 47 -1.00 4.89 -7.86
C GLN A 47 -0.53 6.27 -7.37
N THR A 48 -0.18 6.42 -6.09
CA THR A 48 0.33 7.69 -5.55
C THR A 48 1.65 8.11 -6.20
N ARG A 49 2.51 7.14 -6.52
CA ARG A 49 3.73 7.36 -7.31
C ARG A 49 3.39 7.84 -8.73
N ARG A 50 2.41 7.24 -9.42
CA ARG A 50 1.92 7.68 -10.75
C ARG A 50 1.32 9.09 -10.73
N LEU A 51 0.73 9.49 -9.61
CA LEU A 51 0.24 10.86 -9.36
C LEU A 51 1.38 11.87 -9.06
N GLY A 52 2.64 11.43 -9.08
CA GLY A 52 3.81 12.31 -8.94
C GLY A 52 4.26 12.55 -7.50
N PHE A 53 3.82 11.73 -6.53
CA PHE A 53 4.35 11.82 -5.16
C PHE A 53 5.76 11.24 -5.11
N SER A 54 6.68 11.96 -4.45
CA SER A 54 8.02 11.45 -4.17
C SER A 54 8.00 10.41 -3.06
N GLU A 55 9.00 9.54 -3.01
CA GLU A 55 9.10 8.52 -1.97
C GLU A 55 9.16 9.12 -0.56
N GLU A 56 9.82 10.26 -0.39
CA GLU A 56 9.89 10.97 0.89
C GLU A 56 8.50 11.43 1.34
N ARG A 57 7.67 11.89 0.40
CA ARG A 57 6.29 12.29 0.68
C ARG A 57 5.43 11.08 1.03
N ILE A 58 5.63 9.96 0.35
CA ILE A 58 4.94 8.70 0.66
C ILE A 58 5.34 8.22 2.07
N LEU A 59 6.63 8.19 2.41
CA LEU A 59 7.11 7.82 3.75
C LEU A 59 6.63 8.79 4.84
N SER A 60 6.54 10.09 4.53
CA SER A 60 5.97 11.08 5.45
C SER A 60 4.48 10.86 5.69
N ASN A 61 3.73 10.39 4.69
CA ASN A 61 2.30 10.09 4.81
C ASN A 61 2.06 8.75 5.51
N TYR A 62 2.99 7.81 5.41
CA TYR A 62 2.95 6.50 6.06
C TYR A 62 4.18 6.29 6.96
N PRO A 63 4.21 6.87 8.18
CA PRO A 63 5.37 6.79 9.07
C PRO A 63 5.71 5.36 9.52
N THR A 64 4.82 4.40 9.28
CA THR A 64 5.00 2.98 9.55
C THR A 64 5.80 2.27 8.47
N LEU A 65 5.89 2.84 7.26
CA LEU A 65 6.72 2.34 6.17
C LEU A 65 8.17 2.75 6.37
N GLN A 66 9.07 1.87 5.94
CA GLN A 66 10.48 2.18 5.76
C GLN A 66 10.82 2.19 4.27
N ARG A 67 12.00 2.71 3.93
CA ARG A 67 12.44 2.77 2.53
C ARG A 67 12.56 1.37 1.93
N GLU A 68 12.95 0.38 2.73
CA GLU A 68 13.08 -1.01 2.33
C GLU A 68 11.72 -1.62 1.98
N ASP A 69 10.65 -1.20 2.66
CA ASP A 69 9.29 -1.65 2.36
C ASP A 69 8.82 -1.11 1.00
N LEU A 70 9.16 0.15 0.68
CA LEU A 70 8.91 0.72 -0.64
C LEU A 70 9.69 0.00 -1.73
N ALA A 71 10.97 -0.32 -1.48
CA ALA A 71 11.78 -1.08 -2.43
C ALA A 71 11.16 -2.44 -2.74
N ALA A 72 10.69 -3.17 -1.73
CA ALA A 72 9.99 -4.44 -1.88
C ALA A 72 8.66 -4.28 -2.62
N ALA A 73 7.89 -3.22 -2.33
CA ALA A 73 6.67 -2.90 -3.05
C ALA A 73 6.93 -2.65 -4.54
N TRP A 74 7.95 -1.86 -4.88
CA TRP A 74 8.30 -1.59 -6.28
C TRP A 74 8.83 -2.81 -7.02
N GLU A 75 9.56 -3.69 -6.34
CA GLU A 75 9.96 -4.98 -6.90
C GLU A 75 8.73 -5.84 -7.21
N TYR A 76 7.76 -5.88 -6.30
CA TYR A 76 6.50 -6.58 -6.52
C TYR A 76 5.71 -6.01 -7.70
N VAL A 77 5.62 -4.67 -7.82
CA VAL A 77 4.95 -4.01 -8.95
C VAL A 77 5.61 -4.39 -10.27
N ARG A 78 6.95 -4.39 -10.34
CA ARG A 78 7.66 -4.78 -11.56
C ARG A 78 7.48 -6.26 -11.91
N ALA A 79 7.37 -7.12 -10.91
CA ALA A 79 7.16 -8.55 -11.10
C ALA A 79 5.71 -8.89 -11.49
N ASN A 80 4.72 -8.12 -11.03
CA ASN A 80 3.30 -8.38 -11.21
C ASN A 80 2.53 -7.16 -11.75
N PRO A 81 2.91 -6.60 -12.92
CA PRO A 81 2.31 -5.37 -13.42
C PRO A 81 0.82 -5.51 -13.73
N GLU A 82 0.39 -6.64 -14.31
CA GLU A 82 -1.02 -6.90 -14.66
C GLU A 82 -1.93 -6.96 -13.43
N GLU A 83 -1.46 -7.60 -12.34
CA GLU A 83 -2.20 -7.67 -11.08
C GLU A 83 -2.40 -6.26 -10.49
N ILE A 84 -1.34 -5.47 -10.47
CA ILE A 84 -1.37 -4.11 -9.94
C ILE A 84 -2.23 -3.18 -10.79
N GLU A 85 -2.15 -3.26 -12.13
CA GLU A 85 -3.03 -2.47 -12.99
C GLU A 85 -4.49 -2.82 -12.80
N LYS A 86 -4.82 -4.11 -12.69
CA LYS A 86 -6.19 -4.54 -12.43
C LYS A 86 -6.68 -4.04 -11.07
N ALA A 87 -5.84 -4.10 -10.04
CA ALA A 87 -6.16 -3.59 -8.72
C ALA A 87 -6.35 -2.05 -8.74
N ILE A 88 -5.52 -1.29 -9.45
CA ILE A 88 -5.70 0.15 -9.63
C ILE A 88 -7.03 0.44 -10.33
N ALA A 89 -7.30 -0.22 -11.47
CA ALA A 89 -8.52 0.01 -12.24
C ALA A 89 -9.80 -0.28 -11.42
N LEU A 90 -9.82 -1.41 -10.69
CA LEU A 90 -10.95 -1.77 -9.83
C LEU A 90 -11.19 -0.77 -8.69
N ASN A 91 -10.15 -0.08 -8.22
CA ASN A 91 -10.26 0.91 -7.14
C ASN A 91 -10.37 2.37 -7.65
N GLU A 92 -10.30 2.60 -8.97
CA GLU A 92 -10.54 3.92 -9.60
C GLU A 92 -12.00 4.11 -10.04
N GLU A 93 -12.81 3.04 -10.08
CA GLU A 93 -14.20 3.05 -10.55
C GLU A 93 -15.24 3.48 -9.49
N ASP A 94 -14.83 3.91 -8.28
CA ASP A 94 -15.70 4.42 -7.19
C ASP A 94 -15.58 5.94 -6.94
#